data_AF-A0AAJ2LEM9-F1
#
_entry.id   AF-A0AAJ2LEM9-F1
#
_cell.length_a   1.000
_cell.length_b   1.000
_cell.length_c   1.000
_cell.angle_alpha   90.00
_cell.angle_beta   90.00
_cell.angle_gamma   90.00
#
_symmetry.space_group_name_H-M   'P 1'
#
loop_
_entity.id
_entity.type
_entity.pdbx_description
1 polymer ?
#
loop_
_entity_poly.entity_id
_entity_poly.type
_entity_poly.pdbx_seq_one_letter_code
_entity_poly.pdbx_strand_id
1 'polypeptide(L)'
;MSLRIREIADGLGSRLRVTAEDRHSGSLVILERGDLSNGTRALLDRYGAEVLRAFLMAARLSLSGGLPDEIVGGPFATQFRLVVDPVVNLALTQDGGLVALDIPASLWDRLYAELCLISAHTSEGLRAPARSPRYN
;
A
#
# COMPACT_ATOMS: atom_id res chain seq x y z
N MET A 1 6.64 -15.60 11.25
CA MET A 1 5.78 -14.65 10.51
C MET A 1 5.68 -13.39 11.33
N SER A 2 6.15 -12.27 10.78
CA SER A 2 5.90 -10.96 11.38
C SER A 2 4.63 -10.39 10.74
N LEU A 3 3.70 -9.94 11.57
CA LEU A 3 2.45 -9.33 11.16
C LEU A 3 2.39 -7.93 11.77
N ARG A 4 2.41 -6.91 10.92
CA ARG A 4 2.21 -5.51 11.34
C ARG A 4 0.84 -5.08 10.88
N ILE A 5 -0.01 -4.66 11.81
CA ILE A 5 -1.32 -4.09 11.51
C ILE A 5 -1.34 -2.67 12.06
N ARG A 6 -1.70 -1.72 11.20
CA ARG A 6 -1.89 -0.32 11.57
C ARG A 6 -3.21 0.17 11.04
N GLU A 7 -3.95 0.88 11.88
CA GLU A 7 -5.10 1.64 11.43
C GLU A 7 -4.74 3.12 11.32
N ILE A 8 -5.08 3.71 10.18
CA ILE A 8 -4.90 5.11 9.86
C ILE A 8 -6.29 5.71 9.76
N ALA A 9 -6.55 6.81 10.45
CA ALA A 9 -7.79 7.56 10.33
C ALA A 9 -7.51 9.03 10.05
N ASP A 10 -8.47 9.74 9.45
CA ASP A 10 -8.47 11.21 9.41
C ASP A 10 -9.54 11.80 10.32
N GLY A 11 -9.59 13.13 10.43
CA GLY A 11 -10.61 13.85 11.21
C GLY A 11 -11.99 13.88 10.56
N LEU A 12 -12.12 13.37 9.33
CA LEU A 12 -13.37 13.33 8.55
C LEU A 12 -14.07 11.96 8.62
N GLY A 13 -13.44 10.98 9.27
CA GLY A 13 -13.98 9.64 9.48
C GLY A 13 -13.47 8.59 8.51
N SER A 14 -12.61 8.94 7.53
CA SER A 14 -11.98 7.95 6.65
C SER A 14 -11.05 7.05 7.47
N ARG A 15 -11.08 5.73 7.21
CA ARG A 15 -10.24 4.76 7.93
C ARG A 15 -9.61 3.78 6.95
N LEU A 16 -8.29 3.68 7.00
CA LEU A 16 -7.51 2.72 6.21
C LEU A 16 -6.73 1.81 7.16
N ARG A 17 -7.02 0.52 7.10
CA ARG A 17 -6.20 -0.50 7.74
C ARG A 17 -5.11 -0.94 6.77
N VAL A 18 -3.87 -0.88 7.24
CA VAL A 18 -2.68 -1.34 6.54
C VAL A 18 -2.14 -2.55 7.29
N THR A 19 -2.15 -3.69 6.62
CA THR A 19 -1.60 -4.95 7.15
C THR A 19 -0.40 -5.35 6.32
N ALA A 20 0.73 -5.59 6.95
CA ALA A 20 1.91 -6.16 6.30
C ALA A 20 2.19 -7.55 6.87
N GLU A 21 2.22 -8.53 5.98
CA GLU A 21 2.55 -9.92 6.25
C GLU A 21 3.91 -10.23 5.64
N ASP A 22 4.79 -10.82 6.43
CA ASP A 22 6.00 -11.46 5.93
C ASP A 22 5.73 -12.94 5.64
N ARG A 23 5.62 -13.30 4.36
CA ARG A 23 5.40 -14.68 3.89
C ARG A 23 6.69 -15.27 3.34
N HIS A 24 6.79 -16.60 3.32
CA HIS A 24 7.93 -17.30 2.75
C HIS A 24 8.22 -16.95 1.28
N SER A 25 7.22 -16.48 0.53
CA SER A 25 7.32 -16.04 -0.86
C SER A 25 7.55 -14.53 -1.04
N GLY A 26 7.68 -13.77 0.05
CA GLY A 26 7.83 -12.30 0.03
C GLY A 26 6.83 -11.58 0.93
N SER A 27 6.99 -10.26 1.04
CA SER A 27 6.07 -9.41 1.81
C SER A 27 4.79 -9.13 1.02
N LEU A 28 3.66 -9.23 1.72
CA LEU A 28 2.33 -8.86 1.24
C LEU A 28 1.82 -7.68 2.07
N VAL A 29 1.39 -6.61 1.40
CA VAL A 29 0.71 -5.47 2.01
C VAL A 29 -0.76 -5.51 1.62
N ILE A 30 -1.65 -5.39 2.59
CA ILE A 30 -3.10 -5.38 2.41
C ILE A 30 -3.60 -4.02 2.87
N LEU A 31 -4.34 -3.35 1.99
CA LEU A 31 -4.98 -2.07 2.25
C LEU A 31 -6.49 -2.30 2.29
N GLU A 32 -7.12 -1.99 3.41
CA GLU A 32 -8.56 -2.20 3.60
C GLU A 32 -9.20 -0.90 4.08
N ARG A 33 -10.26 -0.46 3.39
CA ARG A 33 -11.06 0.70 3.82
C ARG A 33 -12.01 0.26 4.93
N GLY A 34 -11.59 0.47 6.17
CA GLY A 34 -12.33 0.05 7.37
C GLY A 34 -13.57 0.91 7.66
N ASP A 35 -13.72 2.05 6.97
CA ASP A 35 -14.92 2.87 6.99
C ASP A 35 -15.99 2.43 5.97
N LEU A 36 -15.63 1.55 5.03
CA LEU A 36 -16.58 1.01 4.04
C LEU A 36 -17.12 -0.35 4.49
N SER A 37 -18.43 -0.55 4.36
CA SER A 37 -19.13 -1.77 4.79
C SER A 37 -18.89 -2.99 3.90
N ASN A 38 -18.33 -2.78 2.70
CA ASN A 38 -18.09 -3.83 1.71
C ASN A 38 -16.76 -4.58 1.89
N GLY A 39 -15.92 -4.17 2.86
CA GLY A 39 -14.64 -4.80 3.13
C GLY A 39 -13.69 -4.75 1.93
N THR A 40 -13.82 -3.73 1.06
CA THR A 40 -12.96 -3.60 -0.10
C THR A 40 -11.50 -3.49 0.34
N ARG A 41 -10.69 -4.38 -0.22
CA ARG A 41 -9.27 -4.46 0.07
C ARG A 41 -8.45 -4.62 -1.20
N ALA A 42 -7.34 -3.91 -1.28
CA ALA A 42 -6.32 -4.12 -2.29
C ALA A 42 -5.16 -4.90 -1.70
N LEU A 43 -4.59 -5.82 -2.48
CA LEU A 43 -3.42 -6.61 -2.10
C LEU A 43 -2.23 -6.14 -2.93
N LEU A 44 -1.08 -5.92 -2.31
CA LEU A 44 0.13 -5.49 -2.99
C LEU A 44 1.27 -6.40 -2.58
N ASP A 45 2.03 -6.88 -3.54
CA ASP A 45 3.34 -7.44 -3.23
C ASP A 45 4.31 -6.32 -2.85
N ARG A 46 5.55 -6.70 -2.50
CA ARG A 46 6.60 -5.74 -2.16
C ARG A 46 6.79 -4.67 -3.23
N TYR A 47 6.78 -5.04 -4.51
CA TYR A 47 7.02 -4.09 -5.59
C TYR A 47 5.85 -3.12 -5.73
N GLY A 48 4.61 -3.63 -5.72
CA GLY A 48 3.40 -2.82 -5.72
C GLY A 48 3.35 -1.84 -4.55
N ALA A 49 3.79 -2.25 -3.35
CA ALA A 49 3.87 -1.38 -2.19
C ALA A 49 4.91 -0.26 -2.34
N GLU A 50 6.08 -0.55 -2.93
CA GLU A 50 7.09 0.47 -3.24
C GLU A 50 6.61 1.46 -4.30
N VAL A 51 5.94 0.97 -5.34
CA VAL A 51 5.37 1.83 -6.39
C VAL A 51 4.26 2.71 -5.81
N LEU A 52 3.37 2.16 -4.98
CA LEU A 52 2.36 2.96 -4.28
C LEU A 52 3.01 4.07 -3.42
N ARG A 53 4.07 3.73 -2.67
CA ARG A 53 4.80 4.71 -1.86
C ARG A 53 5.38 5.85 -2.71
N ALA A 54 5.97 5.53 -3.85
CA ALA A 54 6.48 6.52 -4.79
C ALA A 54 5.36 7.35 -5.43
N PHE A 55 4.27 6.68 -5.86
CA PHE A 55 3.12 7.31 -6.51
C PHE A 55 2.40 8.27 -5.57
N LEU A 56 2.25 7.95 -4.28
CA LEU A 56 1.70 8.86 -3.27
C LEU A 56 2.48 10.19 -3.22
N MET A 57 3.81 10.12 -3.22
CA MET A 57 4.66 11.31 -3.20
C MET A 57 4.56 12.07 -4.53
N ALA A 58 4.62 11.37 -5.66
CA ALA A 58 4.43 11.99 -6.97
C ALA A 58 3.08 12.69 -7.08
N ALA A 59 2.00 12.03 -6.65
CA ALA A 59 0.65 12.58 -6.66
C ALA A 59 0.54 13.84 -5.79
N ARG A 60 1.17 13.84 -4.61
CA ARG A 60 1.24 14.99 -3.71
C ARG A 60 1.93 16.19 -4.36
N LEU A 61 3.00 15.95 -5.12
CA LEU A 61 3.77 16.98 -5.81
C LEU A 61 3.09 17.46 -7.11
N SER A 62 2.21 16.64 -7.71
CA SER A 62 1.59 16.89 -9.02
C SER A 62 0.14 17.37 -8.96
N LEU A 63 -0.38 17.79 -7.80
CA LEU A 63 -1.79 18.21 -7.63
C LEU A 63 -2.26 19.30 -8.61
N SER A 64 -1.35 20.11 -9.15
CA SER A 64 -1.64 21.14 -10.15
C SER A 64 -1.43 20.72 -11.60
N GLY A 65 -0.72 19.62 -11.87
CA GLY A 65 -0.26 19.22 -13.20
C GLY A 65 -0.83 17.90 -13.72
N GLY A 66 -1.54 17.17 -12.87
CA GLY A 66 -1.96 15.79 -13.15
C GLY A 66 -0.77 14.82 -13.05
N LEU A 67 -1.09 13.53 -12.95
CA LEU A 67 -0.09 12.46 -12.87
C LEU A 67 -0.54 11.33 -13.80
N PRO A 68 0.34 10.81 -14.68
CA PRO A 68 0.03 9.64 -15.49
C PRO A 68 -0.37 8.45 -14.60
N ASP A 69 -1.26 7.61 -15.11
CA ASP A 69 -1.58 6.34 -14.46
C ASP A 69 -0.33 5.45 -14.41
N GLU A 70 -0.12 4.76 -13.28
CA GLU A 70 0.95 3.78 -13.14
C GLU A 70 0.39 2.38 -13.07
N ILE A 71 1.03 1.43 -13.74
CA ILE A 71 0.59 0.04 -13.80
C ILE A 71 1.70 -0.86 -13.31
N VAL A 72 1.37 -1.67 -12.30
CA VAL A 72 2.22 -2.72 -11.78
C VAL A 72 1.66 -4.07 -12.19
N GLY A 73 2.52 -4.93 -12.74
CA GLY A 73 2.18 -6.33 -13.05
C GLY A 73 2.36 -7.26 -11.84
N GLY A 74 2.37 -8.57 -12.10
CA GLY A 74 2.58 -9.60 -11.08
C GLY A 74 1.27 -10.20 -10.54
N PRO A 75 1.35 -10.98 -9.44
CA PRO A 75 0.20 -11.70 -8.89
C PRO A 75 -0.95 -10.82 -8.42
N PHE A 76 -0.65 -9.55 -8.09
CA PHE A 76 -1.61 -8.55 -7.67
C PHE A 76 -1.49 -7.31 -8.57
N ALA A 77 -1.67 -7.51 -9.88
CA ALA A 77 -1.57 -6.44 -10.85
C ALA A 77 -2.49 -5.28 -10.47
N THR A 78 -1.94 -4.07 -10.44
CA THR A 78 -2.61 -2.88 -9.89
C THR A 78 -2.38 -1.69 -10.80
N GLN A 79 -3.46 -0.96 -11.09
CA GLN A 79 -3.40 0.36 -11.68
C GLN A 79 -3.58 1.42 -10.59
N PHE A 80 -2.69 2.39 -10.55
CA PHE A 80 -2.75 3.57 -9.68
C PHE A 80 -3.12 4.78 -10.52
N ARG A 81 -4.10 5.56 -10.05
CA ARG A 81 -4.54 6.79 -10.69
C ARG A 81 -4.69 7.91 -9.67
N LEU A 82 -4.23 9.09 -10.04
CA LEU A 82 -4.55 10.32 -9.32
C LEU A 82 -5.89 10.86 -9.85
N VAL A 83 -6.88 10.95 -8.99
CA VAL A 83 -8.16 11.61 -9.27
C VAL A 83 -8.14 12.96 -8.54
N VAL A 84 -8.43 14.05 -9.25
CA VAL A 84 -8.38 15.42 -8.68
C VAL A 84 -9.77 16.01 -8.49
N ASP A 85 -10.72 15.68 -9.36
CA ASP A 85 -12.09 16.22 -9.40
C ASP A 85 -13.10 15.08 -9.18
N PRO A 86 -14.14 15.22 -8.33
CA PRO A 86 -14.47 16.38 -7.48
C PRO A 86 -13.65 16.46 -6.19
N VAL A 87 -12.96 15.38 -5.81
CA VAL A 87 -12.16 15.31 -4.58
C VAL A 87 -10.88 14.56 -4.86
N VAL A 88 -9.76 15.13 -4.42
CA VAL A 88 -8.43 14.53 -4.57
C VAL A 88 -8.35 13.19 -3.85
N ASN A 89 -8.12 12.14 -4.62
CA ASN A 89 -7.91 10.79 -4.11
C ASN A 89 -6.97 9.98 -5.03
N LEU A 90 -6.45 8.90 -4.49
CA LEU A 90 -5.67 7.92 -5.23
C LEU A 90 -6.56 6.70 -5.41
N ALA A 91 -6.91 6.38 -6.65
CA ALA A 91 -7.69 5.21 -7.00
C ALA A 91 -6.75 4.04 -7.33
N LEU A 92 -6.99 2.89 -6.68
CA LEU A 92 -6.35 1.61 -7.00
C LEU A 92 -7.38 0.71 -7.65
N THR A 93 -7.02 0.13 -8.80
CA THR A 93 -7.85 -0.83 -9.51
C THR A 93 -7.09 -2.15 -9.69
N GLN A 94 -7.71 -3.27 -9.33
CA GLN A 94 -7.16 -4.62 -9.54
C GLN A 94 -8.23 -5.55 -10.15
N ASP A 95 -7.80 -6.75 -10.57
CA ASP A 95 -8.68 -7.81 -11.08
C ASP A 95 -9.63 -7.32 -12.19
N GLY A 96 -9.10 -6.53 -13.13
CA GLY A 96 -9.88 -5.99 -14.25
C GLY A 96 -10.98 -5.01 -13.85
N GLY A 97 -10.91 -4.42 -12.66
CA GLY A 97 -11.92 -3.48 -12.16
C GLY A 97 -12.77 -4.01 -11.01
N LEU A 98 -12.65 -5.29 -10.67
CA LEU A 98 -13.47 -5.90 -9.60
C LEU A 98 -13.08 -5.42 -8.20
N VAL A 99 -11.82 -5.03 -8.02
CA VAL A 99 -11.35 -4.35 -6.82
C VAL A 99 -11.06 -2.90 -7.18
N ALA A 100 -11.79 -1.99 -6.53
CA ALA A 100 -11.60 -0.54 -6.66
C ALA A 100 -11.49 0.07 -5.25
N LEU A 101 -10.29 0.53 -4.90
CA LEU A 101 -10.00 1.10 -3.58
C LEU A 101 -9.54 2.54 -3.75
N ASP A 102 -10.37 3.49 -3.34
CA ASP A 102 -9.97 4.91 -3.31
C ASP A 102 -9.32 5.24 -1.97
N ILE A 103 -8.26 6.04 -2.00
CA ILE A 103 -7.54 6.51 -0.81
C ILE A 103 -7.56 8.05 -0.82
N PRO A 104 -8.34 8.68 0.08
CA PRO A 104 -8.41 10.14 0.19
C PRO A 104 -7.06 10.78 0.48
N ALA A 105 -6.83 11.99 -0.06
CA ALA A 105 -5.60 12.74 0.14
C ALA A 105 -5.26 13.06 1.61
N SER A 106 -6.26 13.07 2.49
CA SER A 106 -6.10 13.22 3.94
C SER A 106 -5.32 12.07 4.61
N LEU A 107 -5.31 10.89 4.00
CA LEU A 107 -4.63 9.69 4.52
C LEU A 107 -3.22 9.49 3.94
N TRP A 108 -2.86 10.23 2.88
CA TRP A 108 -1.64 9.97 2.11
C TRP A 108 -0.36 10.08 2.94
N ASP A 109 -0.21 11.13 3.73
CA ASP A 109 1.04 11.37 4.47
C ASP A 109 1.29 10.27 5.52
N ARG A 110 0.21 9.83 6.20
CA ARG A 110 0.28 8.73 7.17
C ARG A 110 0.52 7.39 6.48
N LEU A 111 -0.15 7.14 5.35
CA LEU A 111 0.06 5.92 4.57
C LEU A 111 1.49 5.84 4.03
N TYR A 112 2.03 6.94 3.48
CA TYR A 112 3.40 7.04 3.02
C TYR A 112 4.39 6.69 4.14
N ALA A 113 4.21 7.27 5.34
CA ALA A 113 5.06 6.98 6.48
C ALA A 113 4.99 5.50 6.91
N GLU A 114 3.79 4.89 6.93
CA GLU A 114 3.65 3.48 7.26
C GLU A 114 4.28 2.57 6.20
N LEU A 115 4.16 2.90 4.91
CA LEU A 115 4.83 2.17 3.84
C LEU A 115 6.36 2.23 3.99
N CYS A 116 6.94 3.40 4.34
CA CYS A 116 8.37 3.51 4.64
C CYS A 116 8.81 2.56 5.77
N LEU A 117 8.01 2.44 6.84
CA LEU A 117 8.31 1.55 7.96
C LEU A 117 8.19 0.07 7.55
N ILE A 118 7.17 -0.28 6.76
CA ILE A 118 7.01 -1.63 6.20
C ILE A 118 8.21 -1.99 5.32
N SER A 119 8.63 -1.11 4.42
CA SER A 119 9.80 -1.30 3.56
C SER A 119 11.10 -1.48 4.34
N ALA A 120 11.30 -0.71 5.42
CA ALA A 120 12.47 -0.85 6.28
C ALA A 120 12.50 -2.22 6.96
N HIS A 121 11.40 -2.64 7.59
CA HIS A 121 11.34 -3.92 8.31
C HIS A 121 11.42 -5.14 7.40
N THR A 122 10.83 -5.08 6.20
CA THR A 122 10.96 -6.15 5.20
C THR A 122 12.37 -6.26 4.63
N SER A 123 13.11 -5.14 4.59
CA SER A 123 14.53 -5.13 4.19
C SER A 123 15.46 -5.64 5.30
N GLU A 124 15.11 -5.46 6.58
CA GLU A 124 15.86 -5.99 7.72
C GLU A 124 15.69 -7.51 7.89
N GLY A 125 14.52 -8.07 7.58
CA GLY A 125 14.30 -9.52 7.55
C GLY A 125 15.28 -10.26 6.61
N LEU A 126 15.75 -9.59 5.56
CA LEU A 126 16.79 -10.06 4.63
C LEU A 126 18.23 -9.93 5.16
N ARG A 127 18.46 -9.17 6.24
CA ARG A 127 19.79 -9.00 6.87
C ARG A 127 20.07 -9.95 8.02
N ALA A 128 19.07 -10.67 8.54
CA ALA A 128 19.33 -11.72 9.51
C ALA A 128 20.18 -12.80 8.83
N PRO A 129 21.44 -13.03 9.23
CA PRO A 129 22.23 -14.10 8.66
C PRO A 129 21.47 -15.40 8.90
N ALA A 130 21.32 -16.21 7.85
CA ALA A 130 20.81 -17.57 7.96
C ALA A 130 21.52 -18.22 9.14
N ARG A 131 20.78 -18.47 10.23
CA ARG A 131 21.32 -19.19 11.40
C ARG A 131 21.85 -20.50 10.85
N SER A 132 23.18 -20.64 10.79
CA SER A 132 23.82 -21.88 10.39
C SER A 132 23.28 -22.99 11.28
N PRO A 133 22.87 -24.14 10.72
CA PRO A 133 22.47 -25.27 11.54
C PRO A 133 23.70 -25.67 12.36
N ARG A 134 23.59 -25.53 13.68
CA ARG A 134 24.55 -26.17 14.60
C ARG A 134 24.31 -27.67 14.47
N TYR A 135 25.12 -28.33 13.65
CA TYR A 135 25.29 -29.78 13.76
C TYR A 135 26.04 -30.04 15.06
N ASN A 136 25.39 -30.78 15.98
CA ASN A 136 26.04 -31.45 17.10
C ASN A 136 26.72 -32.73 16.60
#